data_AF-A0A0B1T289-F1
#
_entry.id   AF-A0A0B1T289-F1
#
_cell.length_a   1.000
_cell.length_b   1.000
_cell.length_c   1.000
_cell.angle_alpha   90.00
_cell.angle_beta   90.00
_cell.angle_gamma   90.00
#
_symmetry.space_group_name_H-M   'P 1'
#
loop_
_entity.id
_entity.type
_entity.pdbx_description
1 polymer ?
#
loop_
_entity_poly.entity_id
_entity_poly.type
_entity_poly.pdbx_seq_one_letter_code
_entity_poly.pdbx_strand_id
1 'polypeptide(L)'
;MPRSGGFWYSRRKLAAMCTVTIFLIMAIDYRKKSMMEMEDGKRKEKQSSDFMDDIDYALENMKYMRDMQAGKAEIRPVVAKEQSVVEYYWWCSIDRFKDIRNNSWVENDGLYLYSAFLDTRENSLYPWNDVIQILTVSFRTLRHKVYCNIYNEKRSAVVEGYVREIWQRGWDPRDHFYISNLVSCPVPKRFQSSSKLYVSISNSSCRAQRVAMPIRIDRTKHRKEAVAVCVKGMDFQIPLTLPGHSPNLPLVRSEYIARNRQQKRRHELIPYNDCLYR
;
A
#
# COMPACT_ATOMS: atom_id res chain seq x y z
N MET A 1 70.54 -33.46 -8.64
CA MET A 1 69.23 -32.82 -8.88
C MET A 1 68.19 -33.88 -9.23
N PRO A 2 67.25 -34.25 -8.36
CA PRO A 2 66.06 -35.00 -8.76
C PRO A 2 64.88 -34.04 -8.98
N ARG A 3 64.25 -34.15 -10.16
CA ARG A 3 63.07 -33.41 -10.57
C ARG A 3 61.88 -33.75 -9.65
N SER A 4 61.25 -32.72 -9.09
CA SER A 4 59.98 -32.83 -8.39
C SER A 4 58.90 -33.35 -9.35
N GLY A 5 58.36 -34.53 -9.03
CA GLY A 5 57.22 -35.11 -9.74
C GLY A 5 55.96 -34.30 -9.45
N GLY A 6 55.67 -33.33 -10.31
CA GLY A 6 54.44 -32.57 -10.26
C GLY A 6 53.21 -33.49 -10.33
N PHE A 7 52.16 -33.09 -9.62
CA PHE A 7 50.87 -33.80 -9.48
C PHE A 7 50.23 -34.26 -10.81
N TRP A 8 50.68 -33.70 -11.94
CA TRP A 8 50.17 -33.87 -13.30
C TRP A 8 50.69 -35.08 -14.10
N TYR A 9 51.61 -35.91 -13.56
CA TYR A 9 52.21 -37.01 -14.33
C TYR A 9 51.48 -38.37 -14.22
N SER A 10 50.38 -38.46 -13.45
CA SER A 10 49.66 -39.73 -13.23
C SER A 10 48.34 -39.77 -14.02
N ARG A 11 48.31 -40.54 -15.13
CA ARG A 11 47.11 -40.76 -15.97
C ARG A 11 45.89 -41.24 -15.18
N ARG A 12 46.11 -42.02 -14.11
CA ARG A 12 45.04 -42.51 -13.22
C ARG A 12 44.42 -41.39 -12.37
N LYS A 13 45.23 -40.43 -11.90
CA LYS A 13 44.74 -39.28 -11.12
C LYS A 13 43.98 -38.28 -12.00
N LEU A 14 44.42 -38.10 -13.25
CA LEU A 14 43.71 -37.26 -14.23
C LEU A 14 42.32 -37.84 -14.55
N ALA A 15 42.22 -39.15 -14.80
CA ALA A 15 40.94 -39.82 -15.05
C ALA A 15 39.98 -39.75 -13.84
N ALA A 16 40.50 -39.88 -12.61
CA ALA A 16 39.70 -39.72 -11.41
C ALA A 16 39.17 -38.28 -11.26
N MET A 17 39.98 -37.26 -11.56
CA MET A 17 39.53 -35.86 -11.52
C MET A 17 38.48 -35.57 -12.60
N CYS A 18 38.66 -36.07 -13.84
CA CYS A 18 37.69 -35.90 -14.91
C CYS A 18 36.34 -36.55 -14.60
N THR A 19 36.34 -37.74 -13.99
CA THR A 19 35.10 -38.41 -13.59
C THR A 19 34.39 -37.64 -12.48
N VAL A 20 35.12 -37.16 -11.47
CA VAL A 20 34.57 -36.32 -10.39
C VAL A 20 33.99 -35.01 -10.92
N THR A 21 34.67 -34.34 -11.86
CA THR A 21 34.14 -33.10 -12.45
C THR A 21 32.88 -33.35 -13.29
N ILE A 22 32.82 -34.46 -14.04
CA ILE A 22 31.61 -34.85 -14.79
C ILE A 22 30.45 -35.12 -13.84
N PHE A 23 30.66 -35.85 -12.73
CA PHE A 23 29.63 -36.08 -11.72
C PHE A 23 29.15 -34.77 -11.06
N LEU A 24 30.07 -33.86 -10.75
CA LEU A 24 29.72 -32.53 -10.22
C LEU A 24 28.89 -31.71 -11.21
N ILE A 25 29.27 -31.70 -12.49
CA ILE A 25 28.52 -31.00 -13.53
C ILE A 25 27.12 -31.60 -13.67
N MET A 26 27.00 -32.94 -13.71
CA MET A 26 25.69 -33.61 -13.78
C MET A 26 24.82 -33.31 -12.55
N ALA A 27 25.41 -33.26 -11.35
CA ALA A 27 24.68 -32.92 -10.12
C ALA A 27 24.21 -31.46 -10.12
N ILE A 28 25.04 -30.52 -10.60
CA ILE A 28 24.67 -29.11 -10.74
C ILE A 28 23.55 -28.95 -11.77
N ASP A 29 23.65 -29.63 -12.92
CA ASP A 29 22.66 -29.53 -13.99
C ASP A 29 21.31 -30.16 -13.59
N TYR A 30 21.35 -31.28 -12.88
CA TYR A 30 20.17 -31.90 -12.27
C TYR A 30 19.48 -30.96 -11.27
N ARG A 31 20.26 -30.32 -10.38
CA ARG A 31 19.72 -29.36 -9.41
C ARG A 31 19.13 -28.12 -10.10
N LYS A 32 19.78 -27.63 -11.16
CA LYS A 32 19.30 -26.52 -11.97
C LYS A 32 17.97 -26.86 -12.64
N LYS A 33 17.85 -28.07 -13.23
CA LYS A 33 16.61 -28.55 -13.85
C LYS A 33 15.47 -28.66 -12.85
N SER A 34 15.71 -29.25 -11.68
CA SER A 34 14.70 -29.35 -10.61
C SER A 34 14.22 -27.97 -10.12
N MET A 35 15.13 -26.99 -10.02
CA MET A 35 14.79 -25.63 -9.60
C MET A 35 13.93 -24.91 -10.66
N MET A 36 14.24 -25.08 -11.96
CA MET A 36 13.43 -24.54 -13.05
C MET A 36 12.03 -25.17 -13.10
N GLU A 37 11.91 -26.49 -12.90
CA GLU A 37 10.61 -27.19 -12.85
C GLU A 37 9.75 -26.72 -11.67
N MET A 38 10.37 -26.44 -10.51
CA MET A 38 9.69 -25.90 -9.34
C MET A 38 9.24 -24.44 -9.54
N GLU A 39 10.05 -23.60 -10.19
CA GLU A 39 9.67 -22.23 -10.54
C GLU A 39 8.56 -22.20 -11.60
N ASP A 40 8.62 -23.05 -12.61
CA ASP A 40 7.57 -23.17 -13.63
C ASP A 40 6.25 -23.68 -13.00
N GLY A 41 6.34 -24.62 -12.06
CA GLY A 41 5.21 -25.06 -11.24
C GLY A 41 4.57 -23.90 -10.46
N LYS A 42 5.38 -23.13 -9.72
CA LYS A 42 4.90 -21.93 -8.99
C LYS A 42 4.33 -20.86 -9.92
N ARG A 43 4.90 -20.69 -11.11
CA ARG A 43 4.43 -19.71 -12.10
C ARG A 43 3.09 -20.11 -12.70
N LYS A 44 2.91 -21.40 -13.01
CA LYS A 44 1.63 -21.95 -13.49
C LYS A 44 0.54 -21.91 -12.41
N GLU A 45 0.89 -22.22 -11.16
CA GLU A 45 -0.02 -22.12 -10.03
C GLU A 45 -0.48 -20.66 -9.82
N LYS A 46 0.46 -19.70 -9.84
CA LYS A 46 0.16 -18.27 -9.76
C LYS A 46 -0.69 -17.77 -10.94
N GLN A 47 -0.42 -18.26 -12.16
CA GLN A 47 -1.23 -17.88 -13.33
C GLN A 47 -2.64 -18.47 -13.25
N SER A 48 -2.80 -19.69 -12.73
CA SER A 48 -4.10 -20.31 -12.51
C SER A 48 -4.88 -19.61 -11.38
N SER A 49 -4.21 -19.17 -10.32
CA SER A 49 -4.85 -18.39 -9.26
C SER A 49 -5.32 -17.05 -9.78
N ASP A 50 -4.51 -16.36 -10.58
CA ASP A 50 -4.88 -15.06 -11.16
C ASP A 50 -6.15 -15.17 -12.04
N PHE A 51 -6.31 -16.26 -12.81
CA PHE A 51 -7.52 -16.47 -13.62
C PHE A 51 -8.76 -16.80 -12.79
N MET A 52 -8.64 -17.70 -11.80
CA MET A 52 -9.76 -18.02 -10.92
C MET A 52 -10.19 -16.80 -10.09
N ASP A 53 -9.23 -16.00 -9.64
CA ASP A 53 -9.48 -14.73 -8.94
C ASP A 53 -10.33 -13.76 -9.78
N ASP A 54 -10.10 -13.69 -11.10
CA ASP A 54 -10.88 -12.85 -12.02
C ASP A 54 -12.33 -13.38 -12.19
N ILE A 55 -12.53 -14.71 -12.24
CA ILE A 55 -13.87 -15.32 -12.30
C ILE A 55 -14.62 -15.10 -11.00
N ASP A 56 -14.00 -15.40 -9.87
CA ASP A 56 -14.60 -15.25 -8.54
C ASP A 56 -15.01 -13.80 -8.31
N TYR A 57 -14.17 -12.87 -8.74
CA TYR A 57 -14.47 -11.44 -8.73
C TYR A 57 -15.68 -11.07 -9.60
N ALA A 58 -15.80 -11.61 -10.82
CA ALA A 58 -16.96 -11.36 -11.68
C ALA A 58 -18.25 -11.91 -11.05
N LEU A 59 -18.20 -13.11 -10.48
CA LEU A 59 -19.31 -13.75 -9.77
C LEU A 59 -19.72 -12.98 -8.51
N GLU A 60 -18.75 -12.52 -7.71
CA GLU A 60 -18.99 -11.70 -6.52
C GLU A 60 -19.73 -10.41 -6.90
N ASN A 61 -19.31 -9.74 -7.98
CA ASN A 61 -19.98 -8.52 -8.46
C ASN A 61 -21.40 -8.77 -8.95
N MET A 62 -21.61 -9.83 -9.73
CA MET A 62 -22.95 -10.20 -10.19
C MET A 62 -23.88 -10.55 -9.02
N LYS A 63 -23.36 -11.28 -8.03
CA LYS A 63 -24.08 -11.60 -6.80
C LYS A 63 -24.40 -10.33 -6.02
N TYR A 64 -23.44 -9.43 -5.80
CA TYR A 64 -23.66 -8.17 -5.10
C TYR A 64 -24.71 -7.30 -5.80
N MET A 65 -24.66 -7.18 -7.13
CA MET A 65 -25.66 -6.43 -7.90
C MET A 65 -27.07 -7.02 -7.77
N ARG A 66 -27.19 -8.36 -7.78
CA ARG A 66 -28.45 -9.07 -7.55
C ARG A 66 -28.95 -8.81 -6.12
N ASP A 67 -28.09 -8.94 -5.12
CA ASP A 67 -28.43 -8.72 -3.72
C ASP A 67 -28.83 -7.25 -3.48
N MET A 68 -28.20 -6.29 -4.18
CA MET A 68 -28.53 -4.87 -4.12
C MET A 68 -29.93 -4.60 -4.67
N GLN A 69 -30.28 -5.20 -5.82
CA GLN A 69 -31.63 -5.13 -6.38
C GLN A 69 -32.68 -5.77 -5.45
N ALA A 70 -32.31 -6.84 -4.75
CA ALA A 70 -33.17 -7.52 -3.79
C ALA A 70 -33.24 -6.84 -2.41
N GLY A 71 -32.50 -5.74 -2.19
CA GLY A 71 -32.39 -5.09 -0.88
C GLY A 71 -31.67 -5.93 0.19
N LYS A 72 -30.93 -6.96 -0.23
CA LYS A 72 -30.18 -7.90 0.62
C LYS A 72 -28.67 -7.66 0.61
N ALA A 73 -28.18 -6.70 -0.19
CA ALA A 73 -26.76 -6.40 -0.26
C ALA A 73 -26.23 -6.01 1.11
N GLU A 74 -25.10 -6.61 1.49
CA GLU A 74 -24.40 -6.22 2.70
C GLU A 74 -23.90 -4.78 2.57
N ILE A 75 -24.38 -3.91 3.45
CA ILE A 75 -23.97 -2.53 3.54
C ILE A 75 -22.89 -2.45 4.63
N ARG A 76 -21.76 -1.81 4.30
CA ARG A 76 -20.72 -1.56 5.29
C ARG A 76 -21.30 -0.74 6.46
N PRO A 77 -20.98 -1.09 7.72
CA PRO A 77 -21.51 -0.35 8.85
C PRO A 77 -21.05 1.11 8.80
N VAL A 78 -21.95 2.04 9.10
CA VAL A 78 -21.66 3.48 9.10
C VAL A 78 -20.59 3.79 10.16
N VAL A 79 -20.79 3.22 11.35
CA VAL A 79 -19.90 3.31 12.52
C VAL A 79 -18.94 2.12 12.51
N ALA A 80 -17.64 2.39 12.52
CA ALA A 80 -16.63 1.35 12.59
C ALA A 80 -16.60 0.75 14.00
N LYS A 81 -16.46 -0.58 14.07
CA LYS A 81 -16.26 -1.30 15.33
C LYS A 81 -14.85 -1.03 15.87
N GLU A 82 -14.73 -0.96 17.19
CA GLU A 82 -13.46 -0.80 17.88
C GLU A 82 -12.43 -1.84 17.40
N GLN A 83 -11.19 -1.41 17.21
CA GLN A 83 -10.06 -2.23 16.78
C GLN A 83 -8.98 -2.21 17.85
N SER A 84 -8.30 -3.35 18.02
CA SER A 84 -7.14 -3.43 18.91
C SER A 84 -5.94 -2.69 18.33
N VAL A 85 -5.23 -1.93 19.17
CA VAL A 85 -3.97 -1.28 18.79
C VAL A 85 -2.85 -2.32 18.78
N VAL A 86 -2.30 -2.61 17.59
CA VAL A 86 -1.16 -3.52 17.43
C VAL A 86 0.08 -2.70 17.07
N GLU A 87 1.06 -2.68 17.98
CA GLU A 87 2.34 -1.99 17.81
C GLU A 87 3.50 -3.01 17.78
N TYR A 88 4.34 -2.93 16.74
CA TYR A 88 5.51 -3.77 16.57
C TYR A 88 6.74 -3.05 17.10
N TYR A 89 6.90 -2.92 18.43
CA TYR A 89 8.01 -2.14 19.01
C TYR A 89 9.31 -2.92 19.22
N TRP A 90 9.26 -4.18 19.66
CA TRP A 90 10.44 -4.90 20.17
C TRP A 90 11.32 -5.60 19.11
N TRP A 91 10.79 -5.89 17.92
CA TRP A 91 11.51 -6.62 16.85
C TRP A 91 11.62 -5.82 15.54
N CYS A 92 11.23 -4.54 15.59
CA CYS A 92 11.01 -3.73 14.40
C CYS A 92 11.91 -2.50 14.44
N SER A 93 13.15 -2.66 13.98
CA SER A 93 14.03 -1.51 13.76
C SER A 93 13.95 -1.10 12.31
N ILE A 94 13.17 -0.06 12.03
CA ILE A 94 13.05 0.51 10.69
C ILE A 94 14.02 1.69 10.52
N ASP A 95 14.68 1.73 9.37
CA ASP A 95 15.50 2.87 8.98
C ASP A 95 14.64 4.13 8.78
N ARG A 96 15.28 5.27 8.98
CA ARG A 96 14.65 6.56 8.69
C ARG A 96 14.54 6.75 7.18
N PHE A 97 13.44 7.36 6.75
CA PHE A 97 13.25 7.79 5.35
C PHE A 97 14.37 8.75 4.91
N LYS A 98 14.61 8.80 3.59
CA LYS A 98 15.64 9.65 2.97
C LYS A 98 15.06 10.99 2.51
N ASP A 99 13.86 10.96 1.95
CA ASP A 99 13.20 12.14 1.38
C ASP A 99 11.86 12.44 2.06
N ILE A 100 11.51 13.72 2.10
CA ILE A 100 10.20 14.21 2.55
C ILE A 100 9.53 14.86 1.35
N ARG A 101 8.26 14.52 1.09
CA ARG A 101 7.46 15.16 0.05
C ARG A 101 6.21 15.81 0.64
N ASN A 102 6.04 17.09 0.32
CA ASN A 102 4.89 17.88 0.72
C ASN A 102 4.04 18.21 -0.51
N ASN A 103 2.72 18.28 -0.34
CA ASN A 103 1.76 18.76 -1.34
C ASN A 103 1.86 18.05 -2.71
N SER A 104 2.33 16.82 -2.75
CA SER A 104 2.42 15.97 -3.94
C SER A 104 2.19 14.52 -3.55
N TRP A 105 1.78 13.70 -4.52
CA TRP A 105 1.58 12.27 -4.32
C TRP A 105 2.88 11.59 -3.88
N VAL A 106 2.79 10.78 -2.83
CA VAL A 106 3.88 9.93 -2.33
C VAL A 106 3.51 8.48 -2.59
N GLU A 107 4.38 7.74 -3.27
CA GLU A 107 4.17 6.32 -3.53
C GLU A 107 4.93 5.47 -2.49
N ASN A 108 4.22 4.60 -1.79
CA ASN A 108 4.79 3.59 -0.92
C ASN A 108 4.12 2.23 -1.17
N ASP A 109 4.90 1.21 -1.56
CA ASP A 109 4.43 -0.17 -1.79
C ASP A 109 3.13 -0.30 -2.64
N GLY A 110 2.94 0.57 -3.64
CA GLY A 110 1.75 0.58 -4.51
C GLY A 110 0.55 1.36 -3.97
N LEU A 111 0.69 2.04 -2.83
CA LEU A 111 -0.26 3.02 -2.31
C LEU A 111 0.24 4.44 -2.60
N TYR A 112 -0.64 5.26 -3.17
CA TYR A 112 -0.39 6.68 -3.45
C TYR A 112 -1.01 7.53 -2.35
N LEU A 113 -0.20 8.08 -1.47
CA LEU A 113 -0.61 8.96 -0.38
C LEU A 113 -0.79 10.38 -0.92
N TYR A 114 -1.91 11.02 -0.57
CA TYR A 114 -2.21 12.41 -0.91
C TYR A 114 -1.90 13.37 0.23
N SER A 115 -2.39 13.04 1.43
CA SER A 115 -2.29 13.88 2.63
C SER A 115 -2.43 13.04 3.90
N ALA A 116 -1.84 13.51 4.99
CA ALA A 116 -1.95 12.90 6.31
C ALA A 116 -2.27 13.94 7.37
N PHE A 117 -3.20 13.62 8.28
CA PHE A 117 -3.70 14.50 9.32
C PHE A 117 -3.71 13.78 10.67
N LEU A 118 -3.36 14.49 11.74
CA LEU A 118 -3.56 14.00 13.10
C LEU A 118 -4.97 14.35 13.57
N ASP A 119 -5.80 13.33 13.76
CA ASP A 119 -7.16 13.46 14.29
C ASP A 119 -7.17 13.12 15.78
N THR A 120 -7.45 14.12 16.60
CA THR A 120 -7.53 14.03 18.08
C THR A 120 -8.96 13.97 18.59
N ARG A 121 -9.96 13.86 17.69
CA ARG A 121 -11.37 13.75 18.06
C ARG A 121 -11.68 12.36 18.60
N GLU A 122 -12.69 12.27 19.45
CA GLU A 122 -13.25 11.00 19.88
C GLU A 122 -13.72 10.20 18.66
N ASN A 123 -13.31 8.92 18.60
CA ASN A 123 -13.59 8.06 17.47
C ASN A 123 -13.92 6.64 17.95
N SER A 124 -14.81 5.96 17.25
CA SER A 124 -15.26 4.61 17.62
C SER A 124 -14.25 3.51 17.29
N LEU A 125 -13.27 3.80 16.43
CA LEU A 125 -12.31 2.82 15.92
C LEU A 125 -11.19 2.57 16.92
N TYR A 126 -10.63 3.64 17.49
CA TYR A 126 -9.58 3.64 18.50
C TYR A 126 -9.94 4.65 19.61
N PRO A 127 -10.86 4.30 20.52
CA PRO A 127 -11.38 5.23 21.53
C PRO A 127 -10.32 5.84 22.45
N TRP A 128 -9.21 5.12 22.65
CA TRP A 128 -8.16 5.47 23.60
C TRP A 128 -6.95 6.13 22.95
N ASN A 129 -6.92 6.31 21.62
CA ASN A 129 -5.76 6.81 20.90
C ASN A 129 -6.14 7.91 19.90
N ASP A 130 -5.24 8.88 19.73
CA ASP A 130 -5.31 9.77 18.57
C ASP A 130 -5.00 8.97 17.32
N VAL A 131 -5.55 9.37 16.18
CA VAL A 131 -5.48 8.62 14.93
C VAL A 131 -4.89 9.48 13.84
N ILE A 132 -3.87 8.96 13.15
CA ILE A 132 -3.40 9.57 11.91
C ILE A 132 -4.32 9.10 10.79
N GLN A 133 -5.02 10.03 10.16
CA GLN A 133 -5.88 9.81 9.01
C GLN A 133 -5.09 10.12 7.73
N ILE A 134 -4.90 9.10 6.90
CA ILE A 134 -4.14 9.22 5.65
C ILE A 134 -5.07 8.98 4.48
N LEU A 135 -5.18 9.96 3.60
CA LEU A 135 -5.90 9.82 2.34
C LEU A 135 -4.97 9.19 1.31
N THR A 136 -5.37 8.02 0.83
CA THR A 136 -4.57 7.24 -0.11
C THR A 136 -5.41 6.78 -1.29
N VAL A 137 -4.73 6.42 -2.35
CA VAL A 137 -5.31 5.77 -3.52
C VAL A 137 -4.52 4.52 -3.79
N SER A 138 -5.21 3.38 -3.93
CA SER A 138 -4.62 2.12 -4.38
C SER A 138 -5.15 1.75 -5.75
N PHE A 139 -4.36 1.00 -6.52
CA PHE A 139 -4.90 0.29 -7.67
C PHE A 139 -5.51 -1.01 -7.19
N ARG A 140 -6.80 -1.22 -7.47
CA ARG A 140 -7.62 -2.32 -6.91
C ARG A 140 -7.82 -2.24 -5.38
N THR A 141 -8.74 -3.06 -4.91
CA THR A 141 -9.13 -3.25 -3.52
C THR A 141 -7.96 -3.84 -2.74
N LEU A 142 -7.64 -3.24 -1.59
CA LEU A 142 -6.56 -3.71 -0.74
C LEU A 142 -6.99 -4.97 0.02
N ARG A 143 -6.43 -6.12 -0.37
CA ARG A 143 -6.67 -7.43 0.28
C ARG A 143 -5.68 -7.77 1.39
N HIS A 144 -4.58 -7.03 1.49
CA HIS A 144 -3.52 -7.25 2.47
C HIS A 144 -3.56 -6.21 3.58
N LYS A 145 -2.99 -6.56 4.73
CA LYS A 145 -2.82 -5.63 5.86
C LYS A 145 -1.86 -4.51 5.49
N VAL A 146 -2.16 -3.32 5.98
CA VAL A 146 -1.36 -2.12 5.77
C VAL A 146 -0.73 -1.72 7.09
N TYR A 147 0.57 -1.41 7.07
CA TYR A 147 1.33 -1.00 8.26
C TYR A 147 1.75 0.45 8.12
N CYS A 148 1.58 1.22 9.20
CA CYS A 148 1.97 2.61 9.25
C CYS A 148 3.27 2.75 10.02
N ASN A 149 4.31 3.22 9.33
CA ASN A 149 5.58 3.59 9.91
C ASN A 149 5.50 5.05 10.35
N ILE A 150 5.37 5.28 11.65
CA ILE A 150 5.28 6.61 12.24
C ILE A 150 6.66 7.02 12.75
N TYR A 151 7.09 8.21 12.38
CA TYR A 151 8.38 8.76 12.76
C TYR A 151 8.21 10.08 13.50
N ASN A 152 8.99 10.24 14.56
CA ASN A 152 9.28 11.52 15.20
C ASN A 152 10.74 11.89 14.89
N GLU A 153 11.22 13.01 15.43
CA GLU A 153 12.61 13.45 15.32
C GLU A 153 13.62 12.41 15.83
N LYS A 154 13.26 11.59 16.83
CA LYS A 154 14.20 10.67 17.49
C LYS A 154 13.84 9.17 17.39
N ARG A 155 12.57 8.83 17.16
CA ARG A 155 12.06 7.46 17.30
C ARG A 155 11.13 7.10 16.16
N SER A 156 10.99 5.81 15.90
CA SER A 156 10.02 5.23 14.97
C SER A 156 9.09 4.25 15.70
N ALA A 157 7.90 4.08 15.14
CA ALA A 157 6.93 3.07 15.53
C ALA A 157 6.30 2.46 14.29
N VAL A 158 5.96 1.17 14.37
CA VAL A 158 5.19 0.49 13.34
C VAL A 158 3.90 0.02 13.96
N VAL A 159 2.78 0.46 13.41
CA VAL A 159 1.44 0.09 13.85
C VAL A 159 0.65 -0.51 12.72
N GLU A 160 -0.26 -1.43 13.03
CA GLU A 160 -1.24 -1.90 12.05
C GLU A 160 -2.27 -0.80 11.76
N GLY A 161 -2.45 -0.46 10.49
CA GLY A 161 -3.41 0.54 10.03
C GLY A 161 -4.72 -0.09 9.60
N TYR A 162 -5.83 0.53 9.98
CA TYR A 162 -7.16 0.14 9.50
C TYR A 162 -7.45 0.83 8.16
N VAL A 163 -7.72 0.05 7.12
CA VAL A 163 -8.02 0.56 5.78
C VAL A 163 -9.52 0.57 5.57
N ARG A 164 -10.07 1.75 5.24
CA ARG A 164 -11.46 1.91 4.84
C ARG A 164 -11.53 2.49 3.45
N GLU A 165 -12.12 1.78 2.50
CA GLU A 165 -12.37 2.36 1.18
C GLU A 165 -13.47 3.41 1.29
N ILE A 166 -13.19 4.59 0.75
CA ILE A 166 -14.14 5.71 0.69
C ILE A 166 -15.14 5.47 -0.45
N TRP A 167 -14.69 4.80 -1.52
CA TRP A 167 -15.55 4.39 -2.63
C TRP A 167 -16.54 3.29 -2.19
N GLN A 168 -17.83 3.55 -2.31
CA GLN A 168 -18.86 2.55 -2.04
C GLN A 168 -19.00 1.60 -3.23
N ARG A 169 -18.99 0.28 -2.97
CA ARG A 169 -19.17 -0.76 -4.01
C ARG A 169 -20.48 -0.57 -4.80
N GLY A 170 -21.54 -0.08 -4.17
CA GLY A 170 -22.81 0.22 -4.83
C GLY A 170 -22.77 1.34 -5.88
N TRP A 171 -21.73 2.20 -5.89
CA TRP A 171 -21.61 3.26 -6.91
C TRP A 171 -21.01 2.74 -8.22
N ASP A 172 -20.08 1.81 -8.12
CA ASP A 172 -19.47 1.07 -9.22
C ASP A 172 -18.70 -0.11 -8.61
N PRO A 173 -19.14 -1.36 -8.81
CA PRO A 173 -18.53 -2.52 -8.18
C PRO A 173 -17.19 -2.90 -8.81
N ARG A 174 -16.79 -2.23 -9.91
CA ARG A 174 -15.56 -2.55 -10.61
C ARG A 174 -14.30 -2.15 -9.83
N ASP A 175 -13.32 -3.06 -9.83
CA ASP A 175 -12.09 -3.04 -9.03
C ASP A 175 -10.84 -2.72 -9.85
N HIS A 176 -10.88 -2.79 -11.19
CA HIS A 176 -9.72 -2.48 -12.04
C HIS A 176 -9.50 -0.98 -12.22
N PHE A 177 -9.46 -0.25 -11.10
CA PHE A 177 -9.40 1.19 -11.06
C PHE A 177 -8.63 1.68 -9.84
N TYR A 178 -8.30 2.96 -9.85
CA TYR A 178 -7.82 3.66 -8.67
C TYR A 178 -8.99 3.85 -7.67
N ILE A 179 -8.83 3.28 -6.48
CA ILE A 179 -9.80 3.31 -5.40
C ILE A 179 -9.25 4.17 -4.26
N SER A 180 -10.05 5.12 -3.83
CA SER A 180 -9.73 6.01 -2.71
C SER A 180 -9.96 5.31 -1.39
N ASN A 181 -8.96 5.36 -0.52
CA ASN A 181 -8.96 4.77 0.80
C ASN A 181 -8.62 5.80 1.87
N LEU A 182 -9.18 5.60 3.04
CA LEU A 182 -8.80 6.25 4.28
C LEU A 182 -8.07 5.21 5.12
N VAL A 183 -6.79 5.46 5.39
CA VAL A 183 -5.99 4.62 6.28
C VAL A 183 -5.92 5.31 7.63
N SER A 184 -6.45 4.66 8.66
CA SER A 184 -6.48 5.13 10.04
C SER A 184 -5.42 4.40 10.85
N CYS A 185 -4.38 5.12 11.28
CA CYS A 185 -3.27 4.56 12.05
C CYS A 185 -3.33 5.06 13.50
N PRO A 186 -3.43 4.18 14.52
CA PRO A 186 -3.44 4.60 15.91
C PRO A 186 -2.06 5.14 16.33
N VAL A 187 -2.03 6.32 16.94
CA VAL A 187 -0.80 6.95 17.42
C VAL A 187 -0.43 6.35 18.78
N PRO A 188 0.77 5.76 18.93
CA PRO A 188 1.20 5.28 20.23
C PRO A 188 1.37 6.45 21.22
N LYS A 189 1.04 6.22 22.51
CA LYS A 189 1.04 7.27 23.55
C LYS A 189 2.35 8.06 23.63
N ARG A 190 3.48 7.38 23.38
CA ARG A 190 4.83 7.97 23.34
C ARG A 190 5.04 9.03 22.24
N PHE A 191 4.15 9.10 21.24
CA PHE A 191 4.21 10.08 20.16
C PHE A 191 3.22 11.24 20.33
N GLN A 192 2.29 11.18 21.28
CA GLN A 192 1.24 12.22 21.46
C GLN A 192 1.78 13.62 21.69
N SER A 193 2.90 13.75 22.42
CA SER A 193 3.53 15.05 22.71
C SER A 193 4.37 15.61 21.56
N SER A 194 4.68 14.81 20.53
CA SER A 194 5.59 15.18 19.44
C SER A 194 5.06 16.33 18.60
N SER A 195 5.87 17.39 18.40
CA SER A 195 5.49 18.56 17.60
C SER A 195 5.48 18.30 16.10
N LYS A 196 6.32 17.37 15.63
CA LYS A 196 6.45 16.98 14.22
C LYS A 196 6.38 15.47 14.11
N LEU A 197 5.50 15.00 13.25
CA LEU A 197 5.35 13.58 12.92
C LEU A 197 5.41 13.41 11.40
N TYR A 198 5.98 12.27 10.99
CA TYR A 198 6.02 11.84 9.60
C TYR A 198 5.46 10.43 9.53
N VAL A 199 4.87 10.10 8.39
CA VAL A 199 4.33 8.76 8.16
C VAL A 199 4.76 8.23 6.80
N SER A 200 5.07 6.94 6.76
CA SER A 200 5.12 6.16 5.54
C SER A 200 4.29 4.89 5.72
N ILE A 201 3.86 4.30 4.61
CA ILE A 201 3.01 3.11 4.62
C ILE A 201 3.78 1.92 4.02
N SER A 202 3.55 0.72 4.51
CA SER A 202 4.09 -0.50 3.91
C SER A 202 3.06 -1.62 3.84
N ASN A 203 3.26 -2.53 2.88
CA ASN A 203 2.45 -3.75 2.74
C ASN A 203 2.90 -4.89 3.68
N SER A 204 4.04 -4.71 4.35
CA SER A 204 4.67 -5.67 5.23
C SER A 204 5.13 -4.97 6.51
N SER A 205 5.03 -5.69 7.62
CA SER A 205 5.52 -5.20 8.91
C SER A 205 7.02 -4.94 8.84
N CYS A 206 7.49 -3.87 9.48
CA CYS A 206 8.91 -3.56 9.62
C CYS A 206 9.66 -3.25 8.32
N ARG A 207 8.94 -2.88 7.25
CA ARG A 207 9.55 -2.46 6.00
C ARG A 207 9.68 -0.95 5.95
N ALA A 208 10.93 -0.46 5.93
CA ALA A 208 11.21 0.96 5.78
C ALA A 208 10.91 1.45 4.35
N GLN A 209 10.43 2.69 4.24
CA GLN A 209 10.16 3.35 2.96
C GLN A 209 11.16 4.48 2.73
N ARG A 210 11.48 4.74 1.46
CA ARG A 210 12.44 5.79 1.08
C ARG A 210 11.88 7.20 1.30
N VAL A 211 10.57 7.38 1.10
CA VAL A 211 9.88 8.67 1.15
C VAL A 211 8.82 8.64 2.23
N ALA A 212 8.75 9.69 3.04
CA ALA A 212 7.70 9.89 4.03
C ALA A 212 6.93 11.19 3.77
N MET A 213 5.70 11.24 4.28
CA MET A 213 4.82 12.40 4.24
C MET A 213 4.77 13.05 5.62
N PRO A 214 4.88 14.39 5.74
CA PRO A 214 4.64 15.05 7.02
C PRO A 214 3.16 15.00 7.39
N ILE A 215 2.91 14.84 8.68
CA ILE A 215 1.54 14.84 9.20
C ILE A 215 1.15 16.27 9.55
N ARG A 216 0.00 16.71 9.06
CA ARG A 216 -0.60 17.98 9.46
C ARG A 216 -1.18 17.84 10.85
N ILE A 217 -0.64 18.61 11.78
CA ILE A 217 -1.02 18.60 13.19
C ILE A 217 -1.73 19.92 13.47
N ASP A 218 -3.04 19.88 13.66
CA ASP A 218 -3.81 21.00 14.18
C ASP A 218 -4.09 20.76 15.67
N ARG A 219 -3.39 21.51 16.53
CA ARG A 219 -3.59 21.47 17.98
C ARG A 219 -4.46 22.62 18.48
N THR A 220 -5.01 23.43 17.58
CA THR A 220 -5.87 24.53 17.99
C THR A 220 -7.17 23.97 18.54
N LYS A 221 -7.33 24.05 19.87
CA LYS A 221 -8.54 23.65 20.60
C LYS A 221 -9.71 24.62 20.42
N HIS A 222 -9.63 25.55 19.47
CA HIS A 222 -10.75 26.44 19.21
C HIS A 222 -11.94 25.58 18.80
N ARG A 223 -13.06 25.75 19.51
CA ARG A 223 -14.34 25.15 19.14
C ARG A 223 -14.57 25.59 17.68
N LYS A 224 -14.54 24.67 16.72
CA LYS A 224 -14.81 24.99 15.31
C LYS A 224 -16.28 25.46 15.24
N GLU A 225 -16.50 26.77 15.37
CA GLU A 225 -17.82 27.42 15.29
C GLU A 225 -18.28 27.58 13.84
N ALA A 226 -17.38 27.37 12.88
CA ALA A 226 -17.65 27.54 11.46
C ALA A 226 -18.04 26.22 10.77
N VAL A 227 -19.02 26.32 9.87
CA VAL A 227 -19.38 25.24 8.92
C VAL A 227 -18.35 25.22 7.80
N ALA A 228 -17.66 24.09 7.61
CA ALA A 228 -16.81 23.88 6.45
C ALA A 228 -17.68 23.52 5.24
N VAL A 229 -17.60 24.31 4.17
CA VAL A 229 -18.27 24.04 2.90
C VAL A 229 -17.22 23.71 1.84
N CYS A 230 -17.10 22.43 1.50
CA CYS A 230 -16.22 21.98 0.43
C CYS A 230 -16.96 22.08 -0.91
N VAL A 231 -16.83 23.22 -1.58
CA VAL A 231 -17.43 23.43 -2.89
C VAL A 231 -16.52 22.87 -3.98
N LYS A 232 -17.12 22.20 -4.96
CA LYS A 232 -16.44 21.82 -6.19
C LYS A 232 -16.08 23.09 -6.97
N GLY A 233 -14.82 23.48 -6.96
CA GLY A 233 -14.34 24.58 -7.79
C GLY A 233 -14.63 24.29 -9.27
N MET A 234 -15.38 25.17 -9.91
CA MET A 234 -15.64 25.12 -11.35
C MET A 234 -14.41 25.54 -12.16
N ASP A 235 -13.39 26.09 -11.50
CA ASP A 235 -12.11 26.51 -12.08
C ASP A 235 -10.99 26.28 -11.05
N PHE A 236 -9.94 25.55 -11.42
CA PHE A 236 -8.88 25.12 -10.50
C PHE A 236 -7.60 25.95 -10.70
N GLN A 237 -7.31 26.87 -9.77
CA GLN A 237 -5.97 27.46 -9.62
C GLN A 237 -4.93 26.46 -9.05
N ILE A 238 -5.38 25.30 -8.55
CA ILE A 238 -4.50 24.20 -8.12
C ILE A 238 -4.58 23.09 -9.16
N PRO A 239 -3.52 22.80 -9.93
CA PRO A 239 -3.57 21.74 -10.94
C PRO A 239 -3.83 20.39 -10.24
N LEU A 240 -5.03 19.84 -10.45
CA LEU A 240 -5.40 18.49 -10.00
C LEU A 240 -4.46 17.46 -10.62
N THR A 241 -3.46 17.00 -9.88
CA THR A 241 -2.63 15.89 -10.31
C THR A 241 -3.34 14.58 -9.99
N LEU A 242 -3.49 13.72 -10.99
CA LEU A 242 -4.03 12.38 -10.82
C LEU A 242 -2.95 11.44 -10.25
N PRO A 243 -3.33 10.47 -9.40
CA PRO A 243 -2.40 9.52 -8.79
C PRO A 243 -1.87 8.50 -9.78
N GLY A 244 -0.74 7.90 -9.43
CA GLY A 244 -0.12 6.79 -10.15
C GLY A 244 0.21 7.11 -11.60
N HIS A 245 -0.20 6.21 -12.51
CA HIS A 245 0.11 6.30 -13.94
C HIS A 245 -0.98 7.04 -14.73
N SER A 246 -1.87 7.76 -14.04
CA SER A 246 -2.92 8.54 -14.68
C SER A 246 -2.34 9.74 -15.44
N PRO A 247 -2.95 10.16 -16.57
CA PRO A 247 -2.41 11.24 -17.39
C PRO A 247 -2.51 12.58 -16.66
N ASN A 248 -1.38 13.30 -16.58
CA ASN A 248 -1.29 14.60 -15.91
C ASN A 248 -1.06 15.78 -16.86
N LEU A 249 -0.85 15.52 -18.16
CA LEU A 249 -0.81 16.58 -19.17
C LEU A 249 -2.21 17.22 -19.29
N PRO A 250 -2.36 18.55 -19.18
CA PRO A 250 -3.68 19.18 -19.00
C PRO A 250 -4.76 18.75 -20.01
N LEU A 251 -4.44 18.72 -21.31
CA LEU A 251 -5.38 18.32 -22.36
C LEU A 251 -5.80 16.84 -22.24
N VAL A 252 -4.81 15.94 -22.16
CA VAL A 252 -5.05 14.49 -22.06
C VAL A 252 -5.77 14.14 -20.77
N ARG A 253 -5.43 14.81 -19.66
CA ARG A 253 -6.11 14.66 -18.37
C ARG A 253 -7.58 15.07 -18.46
N SER A 254 -7.86 16.23 -19.03
CA SER A 254 -9.23 16.74 -19.19
C SER A 254 -10.05 15.80 -20.06
N GLU A 255 -9.48 15.32 -21.16
CA GLU A 255 -10.14 14.34 -22.04
C GLU A 255 -10.39 13.00 -21.35
N TYR A 256 -9.40 12.48 -20.61
CA TYR A 256 -9.52 11.24 -19.82
C TYR A 256 -10.66 11.33 -18.80
N ILE A 257 -10.73 12.43 -18.05
CA ILE A 257 -11.77 12.68 -17.05
C ILE A 257 -13.15 12.89 -17.71
N ALA A 258 -13.20 13.60 -18.84
CA ALA A 258 -14.44 13.88 -19.56
C ALA A 258 -15.06 12.59 -20.13
N ARG A 259 -14.24 11.70 -20.68
CA ARG A 259 -14.70 10.41 -21.25
C ARG A 259 -15.07 9.39 -20.18
N ASN A 260 -14.59 9.53 -18.95
CA ASN A 260 -14.83 8.56 -17.88
C ASN A 260 -15.43 9.20 -16.63
N ARG A 261 -16.77 9.32 -16.61
CA ARG A 261 -17.54 9.94 -15.52
C ARG A 261 -17.31 9.25 -14.17
N GLN A 262 -17.14 7.92 -14.14
CA GLN A 262 -16.90 7.21 -12.88
C GLN A 262 -15.49 7.49 -12.35
N GLN A 263 -14.48 7.51 -13.21
CA GLN A 263 -13.14 7.93 -12.82
C GLN A 263 -13.11 9.37 -12.34
N LYS A 264 -13.82 10.28 -13.01
CA LYS A 264 -13.98 11.66 -12.53
C LYS A 264 -14.48 11.70 -11.08
N ARG A 265 -15.57 10.99 -10.79
CA ARG A 265 -16.15 10.92 -9.43
C ARG A 265 -15.19 10.32 -8.41
N ARG A 266 -14.48 9.24 -8.75
CA ARG A 266 -13.47 8.61 -7.89
C ARG A 266 -12.35 9.59 -7.52
N HIS A 267 -11.80 10.29 -8.50
CA HIS A 267 -10.72 11.26 -8.28
C HIS A 267 -11.16 12.49 -7.49
N GLU A 268 -12.45 12.85 -7.54
CA GLU A 268 -12.99 13.97 -6.76
C GLU A 268 -13.13 13.65 -5.26
N LEU A 269 -13.18 12.38 -4.86
CA LEU A 269 -13.37 12.03 -3.45
C LEU A 269 -12.21 12.45 -2.56
N ILE A 270 -10.97 12.26 -3.01
CA ILE A 270 -9.77 12.62 -2.25
C ILE A 270 -9.74 14.12 -1.92
N PRO A 271 -9.84 15.06 -2.87
CA PRO A 271 -9.80 16.49 -2.56
C PRO A 271 -10.97 16.96 -1.69
N TYR A 272 -12.17 16.39 -1.82
CA TYR A 272 -13.26 16.73 -0.89
C TYR A 272 -12.98 16.27 0.54
N ASN A 273 -12.42 15.07 0.72
CA ASN A 273 -12.05 14.58 2.04
C ASN A 273 -10.86 15.36 2.61
N ASP A 274 -9.86 15.73 1.80
CA ASP A 274 -8.75 16.58 2.24
C ASP A 274 -9.25 17.93 2.75
N CYS A 275 -10.26 18.52 2.09
CA CYS A 275 -10.93 19.74 2.55
C CYS A 275 -11.62 19.55 3.92
N LEU A 276 -12.27 18.41 4.15
CA LEU A 276 -12.93 18.12 5.44
C LEU A 276 -11.94 18.00 6.61
N TYR A 277 -10.72 17.50 6.34
CA TYR A 277 -9.69 17.32 7.37
C TYR A 277 -8.82 18.56 7.63
N ARG A 278 -8.95 19.62 6.82
CA ARG A 278 -8.35 20.93 7.10
C ARG A 278 -9.13 21.67 8.20
#